data_AF-A0A087UQW6-F1
#
_entry.id   AF-A0A087UQW6-F1
#
_cell.length_a   1.000
_cell.length_b   1.000
_cell.length_c   1.000
_cell.angle_alpha   90.00
_cell.angle_beta   90.00
_cell.angle_gamma   90.00
#
_symmetry.space_group_name_H-M   'P 1'
#
loop_
_entity.id
_entity.type
_entity.pdbx_description
1 polymer ?
#
loop_
_entity_poly.entity_id
_entity_poly.type
_entity_poly.pdbx_seq_one_letter_code
_entity_poly.pdbx_strand_id
1 'polypeptide(L)'
;MTFIWRRQGVIIEPITEPRYRMMNEELGDGDRTKLIIEKAERKDSALFTCTAINDYGEDSMNIQLTVQDIPDAPQNLEVHDISSRSVRLTWNKPFDGNSPILQYTVMWRQINDKINEETFLGEIAGGPVT
;
A
#
# COMPACT_ATOMS: atom_id res chain seq x y z
N MET A 1 -23.42 17.75 18.32
CA MET A 1 -23.15 16.30 18.53
C MET A 1 -21.68 16.12 18.89
N THR A 2 -21.24 14.99 19.46
CA THR A 2 -19.81 14.69 19.66
C THR A 2 -19.38 13.51 18.81
N PHE A 3 -18.18 13.58 18.23
CA PHE A 3 -17.60 12.49 17.44
C PHE A 3 -16.30 11.99 18.08
N ILE A 4 -16.14 10.67 18.13
CA ILE A 4 -14.93 10.00 18.62
C ILE A 4 -14.42 9.06 17.53
N TRP A 5 -13.19 9.29 17.09
CA TRP A 5 -12.49 8.41 16.15
C TRP A 5 -11.53 7.48 16.90
N ARG A 6 -11.57 6.20 16.54
CA ARG A 6 -10.66 5.17 17.05
C ARG A 6 -9.94 4.46 15.90
N ARG A 7 -8.67 4.09 16.13
CA ARG A 7 -7.87 3.21 15.28
C ARG A 7 -7.55 1.94 16.07
N GLN A 8 -7.95 0.78 15.56
CA GLN A 8 -7.80 -0.51 16.25
C GLN A 8 -8.35 -0.48 17.70
N GLY A 9 -9.46 0.24 17.91
CA GLY A 9 -10.09 0.41 19.22
C GLY A 9 -9.47 1.49 20.13
N VAL A 10 -8.31 2.05 19.77
CA VAL A 10 -7.65 3.12 20.53
C VAL A 10 -8.10 4.49 20.02
N ILE A 11 -8.45 5.42 20.92
CA ILE A 11 -8.84 6.78 20.56
C ILE A 11 -7.67 7.49 19.86
N ILE A 12 -7.97 8.16 18.75
CA ILE A 12 -6.99 8.93 18.00
C ILE A 12 -6.84 10.30 18.64
N GLU A 13 -5.72 10.53 19.31
CA GLU A 13 -5.36 11.83 19.85
C GLU A 13 -4.47 12.60 18.84
N PRO A 14 -4.91 13.77 18.32
CA PRO A 14 -4.14 14.52 17.32
C PRO A 14 -2.73 14.92 17.78
N ILE A 15 -2.54 15.08 19.09
CA ILE A 15 -1.26 15.52 19.68
C ILE A 15 -0.21 14.41 19.59
N THR A 16 -0.63 13.15 19.76
CA THR A 16 0.28 12.00 19.65
C THR A 16 0.56 11.61 18.21
N GLU A 17 -0.34 11.98 17.30
CA GLU A 17 -0.32 11.56 15.90
C GLU A 17 -0.63 12.75 14.97
N PRO A 18 0.34 13.66 14.71
CA PRO A 18 0.08 14.93 14.02
C PRO A 18 -0.37 14.77 12.56
N ARG A 19 -0.20 13.59 11.97
CA ARG A 19 -0.71 13.25 10.63
C ARG A 19 -2.23 13.05 10.61
N TYR A 20 -2.85 12.79 11.76
CA TYR A 20 -4.29 12.55 11.88
C TYR A 20 -5.00 13.84 12.23
N ARG A 21 -5.91 14.28 11.36
CA ARG A 21 -6.69 15.50 11.54
C ARG A 21 -8.17 15.19 11.51
N MET A 22 -8.86 15.57 12.57
CA MET A 22 -10.32 15.48 12.64
C MET A 22 -10.92 16.83 12.27
N MET A 23 -11.93 16.80 11.40
CA MET A 23 -12.69 17.97 11.00
C MET A 23 -14.17 17.70 11.24
N ASN A 24 -14.79 18.52 12.08
CA ASN A 24 -16.22 18.48 12.35
C ASN A 24 -16.89 19.69 11.69
N GLU A 25 -18.10 19.49 11.20
CA GLU A 25 -18.87 20.48 10.46
C GLU A 25 -20.34 20.35 10.86
N GLU A 26 -20.91 21.43 11.37
CA GLU A 26 -22.35 21.53 11.64
C GLU A 26 -23.04 21.94 10.35
N LEU A 27 -23.96 21.10 9.85
CA LEU A 27 -24.79 21.36 8.68
C LEU A 27 -26.21 21.69 9.18
N GLY A 28 -26.95 22.48 8.40
CA GLY A 28 -28.33 22.83 8.77
C GLY A 28 -29.28 21.64 8.91
N ASP A 29 -28.94 20.51 8.28
CA ASP A 29 -29.69 19.24 8.30
C ASP A 29 -28.98 18.11 9.08
N GLY A 30 -27.86 18.38 9.76
CA GLY A 30 -27.15 17.39 10.59
C GLY A 30 -25.67 17.71 10.83
N ASP A 31 -24.98 16.90 11.63
CA ASP A 31 -23.55 17.08 11.88
C ASP A 31 -22.71 16.09 11.05
N ARG A 32 -21.54 16.51 10.59
CA ARG A 32 -20.58 15.68 9.84
C ARG A 32 -19.20 15.72 10.49
N THR A 33 -18.51 14.58 10.46
CA THR A 33 -17.10 14.47 10.85
C THR A 33 -16.27 13.81 9.74
N LYS A 34 -14.99 14.17 9.66
CA LYS A 34 -14.00 13.59 8.75
C LYS A 34 -12.70 13.33 9.50
N LEU A 35 -12.11 12.16 9.29
CA LEU A 35 -10.75 11.85 9.67
C LEU A 35 -9.85 11.91 8.43
N ILE A 36 -8.81 12.74 8.48
CA ILE A 36 -7.83 12.91 7.42
C ILE A 36 -6.50 12.35 7.92
N ILE A 37 -5.85 11.54 7.08
CA ILE A 37 -4.50 11.01 7.33
C ILE A 37 -3.56 11.65 6.29
N GLU A 38 -2.74 12.60 6.72
CA GLU A 38 -1.76 13.23 5.86
C GLU A 38 -0.59 12.27 5.57
N LYS A 39 -0.21 12.13 4.30
CA LYS A 39 0.85 11.20 3.85
C LYS A 39 0.61 9.78 4.37
N ALA A 40 -0.48 9.17 3.91
CA ALA A 40 -0.84 7.81 4.27
C ALA A 40 0.26 6.81 3.86
N GLU A 41 0.59 5.91 4.77
CA GLU A 41 1.58 4.85 4.61
C GLU A 41 0.94 3.47 4.80
N ARG A 42 1.59 2.40 4.35
CA ARG A 42 1.10 1.02 4.51
C ARG A 42 0.64 0.70 5.94
N LYS A 43 1.37 1.18 6.95
CA LYS A 43 1.09 0.98 8.38
C LYS A 43 -0.22 1.62 8.85
N ASP A 44 -0.77 2.57 8.10
CA ASP A 44 -2.03 3.22 8.44
C ASP A 44 -3.24 2.35 8.13
N SER A 45 -3.05 1.26 7.36
CA SER A 45 -4.08 0.23 7.13
C SER A 45 -4.55 -0.35 8.47
N ALA A 46 -5.82 -0.12 8.80
CA ALA A 46 -6.39 -0.47 10.08
C ALA A 46 -7.93 -0.42 10.02
N LEU A 47 -8.55 -1.00 11.05
CA LEU A 47 -9.95 -0.74 11.35
C LEU A 47 -10.08 0.60 12.05
N PHE A 48 -10.85 1.50 11.46
CA PHE A 48 -11.27 2.77 12.04
C PHE A 48 -12.70 2.67 12.52
N THR A 49 -13.00 3.25 13.67
CA THR A 49 -14.37 3.34 14.18
C THR A 49 -14.69 4.80 14.45
N CYS A 50 -15.80 5.29 13.88
CA CYS A 50 -16.37 6.59 14.18
C CYS A 50 -17.60 6.39 15.06
N THR A 51 -17.58 6.95 16.26
CA THR A 51 -18.73 6.96 17.17
C THR A 51 -19.31 8.37 17.25
N ALA A 52 -20.61 8.50 16.98
CA ALA A 52 -21.35 9.75 17.15
C ALA A 52 -22.20 9.66 18.42
N ILE A 53 -22.15 10.68 19.26
CA ILE A 53 -22.79 10.72 20.58
C ILE A 53 -23.66 11.98 20.67
N ASN A 54 -24.90 11.82 21.12
CA ASN A 54 -25.81 12.90 21.48
C ASN A 54 -26.45 12.62 22.85
N ASP A 55 -27.33 13.51 23.31
CA ASP A 55 -27.96 13.41 24.63
C ASP A 55 -28.86 12.17 24.80
N TYR A 56 -29.20 11.47 23.71
CA TYR A 56 -30.10 10.33 23.68
C TYR A 56 -29.39 9.00 23.48
N GLY A 57 -28.09 9.01 23.15
CA GLY A 57 -27.31 7.79 22.99
C GLY A 57 -26.11 7.96 22.06
N GLU A 58 -25.59 6.82 21.63
CA GLU A 58 -24.46 6.73 20.70
C GLU A 58 -24.73 5.74 19.58
N ASP A 59 -24.12 5.99 18.43
CA ASP A 59 -24.07 5.04 17.32
C ASP A 59 -22.64 5.00 16.74
N SER A 60 -22.24 3.87 16.17
CA SER A 60 -20.87 3.64 15.71
C SER A 60 -20.79 2.97 14.34
N MET A 61 -19.87 3.45 13.51
CA MET A 61 -19.58 2.88 12.19
C MET A 61 -18.12 2.41 12.11
N ASN A 62 -17.94 1.20 11.59
CA ASN A 62 -16.64 0.59 11.33
C ASN A 62 -16.22 0.79 9.87
N ILE A 63 -14.97 1.19 9.66
CA ILE A 63 -14.38 1.52 8.37
C ILE A 63 -13.04 0.78 8.28
N GLN A 64 -12.97 -0.24 7.42
CA GLN A 64 -11.71 -0.94 7.14
C GLN A 64 -10.90 -0.15 6.10
N LEU A 65 -9.80 0.46 6.51
CA LEU A 65 -8.87 1.13 5.59
C LEU A 65 -7.76 0.15 5.17
N THR A 66 -7.58 -0.02 3.87
CA THR A 66 -6.44 -0.72 3.27
C THR A 66 -5.69 0.25 2.37
N VAL A 67 -4.47 0.60 2.74
CA VAL A 67 -3.60 1.47 1.93
C VAL A 67 -2.97 0.63 0.84
N GLN A 68 -3.22 1.00 -0.41
CA GLN A 68 -2.56 0.40 -1.56
C GLN A 68 -1.20 1.05 -1.79
N ASP A 69 -0.23 0.26 -2.22
CA ASP A 69 1.11 0.72 -2.56
C ASP A 69 1.60 -0.02 -3.82
N ILE A 70 2.76 0.37 -4.32
CA ILE A 70 3.43 -0.38 -5.38
C ILE A 70 3.84 -1.77 -4.86
N PRO A 71 3.81 -2.82 -5.70
CA PRO A 71 4.38 -4.11 -5.34
C PRO A 71 5.85 -3.98 -4.95
N ASP A 72 6.30 -4.83 -4.05
CA ASP A 72 7.71 -4.88 -3.68
C ASP A 72 8.55 -5.50 -4.80
N ALA A 73 9.86 -5.25 -4.77
CA ALA A 73 10.78 -5.91 -5.69
C ALA A 73 10.77 -7.44 -5.46
N PRO A 74 10.75 -8.26 -6.52
CA PRO A 74 10.94 -9.70 -6.41
C PRO A 74 12.21 -10.03 -5.63
N GLN A 75 12.15 -11.06 -4.79
CA GLN A 75 13.28 -11.51 -3.97
C GLN A 75 13.72 -12.92 -4.38
N ASN A 76 14.94 -13.29 -3.98
CA ASN A 76 15.52 -14.61 -4.23
C ASN A 76 15.49 -14.98 -5.72
N LEU A 77 16.05 -14.10 -6.56
CA LEU A 77 16.25 -14.39 -7.97
C LEU A 77 17.26 -15.53 -8.12
N GLU A 78 16.78 -16.65 -8.65
CA GLU A 78 17.58 -17.83 -8.93
C GLU A 78 17.66 -18.06 -10.44
N VAL A 79 18.82 -18.56 -10.85
CA VAL A 79 19.15 -18.84 -12.24
C VAL A 79 19.25 -20.35 -12.42
N HIS A 80 18.42 -20.89 -13.31
CA HIS A 80 18.30 -22.31 -13.61
C HIS A 80 18.41 -22.57 -15.11
N ASP A 81 18.59 -23.84 -15.50
CA ASP A 81 18.51 -24.32 -16.89
C ASP A 81 19.28 -23.47 -17.91
N ILE A 82 20.57 -23.22 -17.63
CA ILE A 82 21.43 -22.37 -18.47
C ILE A 82 21.81 -23.13 -19.76
N SER A 83 21.51 -22.52 -20.90
CA SER A 83 21.98 -22.96 -22.21
C SER A 83 22.72 -21.84 -22.94
N SER A 84 23.25 -22.13 -24.12
CA SER A 84 23.91 -21.12 -24.96
C SER A 84 22.97 -20.03 -25.49
N ARG A 85 21.64 -20.22 -25.41
CA ARG A 85 20.63 -19.30 -25.98
C ARG A 85 19.46 -18.98 -25.05
N SER A 86 19.37 -19.62 -23.90
CA SER A 86 18.26 -19.45 -22.96
C SER A 86 18.72 -19.60 -21.53
N VAL A 87 17.96 -19.00 -20.63
CA VAL A 87 18.11 -19.16 -19.19
C VAL A 87 16.72 -19.17 -18.57
N ARG A 88 16.54 -19.95 -17.51
CA ARG A 88 15.32 -19.91 -16.70
C ARG A 88 15.57 -19.10 -15.45
N LEU A 89 14.69 -18.13 -15.19
CA LEU A 89 14.73 -17.31 -14.00
C LEU A 89 13.53 -17.66 -13.12
N THR A 90 13.75 -17.79 -11.82
CA THR A 90 12.69 -17.95 -10.82
C THR A 90 12.91 -16.98 -9.67
N TRP A 91 11.84 -16.50 -9.06
CA TRP A 91 11.90 -15.60 -7.92
C TRP A 91 10.68 -15.80 -7.04
N ASN A 92 10.75 -15.32 -5.80
CA ASN A 92 9.61 -15.33 -4.89
C ASN A 92 8.64 -14.22 -5.26
N LYS A 93 7.33 -14.53 -5.22
CA LYS A 93 6.27 -13.53 -5.37
C LYS A 93 6.45 -12.45 -4.28
N PRO A 94 6.62 -11.18 -4.66
CA PRO A 94 6.74 -10.11 -3.68
C PRO A 94 5.38 -9.77 -3.06
N PHE A 95 5.39 -8.91 -2.04
CA PHE A 95 4.16 -8.27 -1.61
C PHE A 95 3.54 -7.50 -2.78
N ASP A 96 2.24 -7.67 -2.99
CA ASP A 96 1.55 -7.15 -4.16
C ASP A 96 1.06 -5.70 -3.99
N GLY A 97 1.30 -5.08 -2.83
CA GLY A 97 0.85 -3.71 -2.61
C GLY A 97 -0.64 -3.60 -2.29
N ASN A 98 -1.30 -4.69 -1.87
CA ASN A 98 -2.76 -4.78 -1.71
C ASN A 98 -3.54 -4.60 -3.03
N SER A 99 -2.90 -4.94 -4.15
CA SER A 99 -3.48 -4.95 -5.49
C SER A 99 -2.83 -6.06 -6.33
N PRO A 100 -3.56 -6.80 -7.19
CA PRO A 100 -2.95 -7.86 -7.97
C PRO A 100 -1.77 -7.38 -8.84
N ILE A 101 -0.63 -8.07 -8.75
CA ILE A 101 0.50 -7.86 -9.66
C ILE A 101 0.06 -8.27 -11.08
N LEU A 102 0.17 -7.34 -12.02
CA LEU A 102 -0.27 -7.55 -13.41
C LEU A 102 0.81 -8.17 -14.30
N GLN A 103 2.08 -7.80 -14.10
CA GLN A 103 3.20 -8.18 -14.95
C GLN A 103 4.53 -8.10 -14.20
N TYR A 104 5.50 -8.91 -14.61
CA TYR A 104 6.91 -8.71 -14.28
C TYR A 104 7.70 -8.23 -15.49
N THR A 105 8.61 -7.27 -15.28
CA THR A 105 9.55 -6.79 -16.28
C THR A 105 10.94 -7.26 -15.90
N VAL A 106 11.56 -8.08 -16.76
CA VAL A 106 12.96 -8.51 -16.55
C VAL A 106 13.87 -7.66 -17.42
N MET A 107 14.83 -7.02 -16.77
CA MET A 107 15.87 -6.21 -17.39
C MET A 107 17.21 -6.95 -17.32
N TRP A 108 17.96 -6.96 -18.42
CA TRP A 108 19.26 -7.62 -18.48
C TRP A 108 20.25 -6.81 -19.32
N ARG A 109 21.55 -7.04 -19.05
CA ARG A 109 22.67 -6.41 -19.75
C ARG A 109 23.81 -7.40 -19.89
N GLN A 110 24.44 -7.45 -21.06
CA GLN A 110 25.71 -8.16 -21.25
C GLN A 110 26.83 -7.34 -20.64
N ILE A 111 27.59 -7.96 -19.76
CA ILE A 111 28.81 -7.38 -19.22
C ILE A 111 29.93 -7.80 -20.17
N ASN A 112 30.26 -6.94 -21.14
CA ASN A 112 31.46 -7.11 -21.93
C ASN A 112 32.68 -6.65 -21.11
N ASP A 113 33.81 -7.33 -21.19
CA ASP A 113 35.07 -7.03 -20.48
C ASP A 113 35.75 -5.68 -20.86
N LYS A 114 35.03 -4.78 -21.54
CA LYS A 114 35.43 -3.38 -21.75
C LYS A 114 34.28 -2.50 -21.28
N ILE A 115 34.48 -1.82 -20.17
CA ILE A 115 33.53 -0.85 -19.59
C ILE A 115 33.39 0.32 -20.55
N ASN A 116 32.48 0.22 -21.51
CA ASN A 116 32.02 1.34 -22.31
C ASN A 116 30.48 1.30 -22.32
N GLU A 117 29.90 2.14 -21.46
CA GLU A 117 28.53 2.67 -21.41
C GLU A 117 27.32 1.72 -21.53
N GLU A 118 26.32 2.03 -20.72
CA GLU A 118 25.17 1.18 -20.39
C GLU A 118 24.32 0.85 -21.62
N THR A 119 24.59 -0.29 -22.26
CA THR A 119 23.69 -0.80 -23.30
C THR A 119 22.60 -1.64 -22.63
N PHE A 120 21.41 -1.07 -22.46
CA PHE A 120 20.21 -1.82 -22.13
C PHE A 120 19.85 -2.73 -23.32
N LEU A 121 19.86 -4.05 -23.14
CA LEU A 121 19.71 -4.99 -24.25
C LEU A 121 18.30 -5.55 -24.44
N GLY A 122 17.36 -5.24 -23.54
CA GLY A 122 15.95 -5.49 -23.77
C GLY A 122 15.13 -5.67 -22.49
N GLU A 123 13.82 -5.54 -22.66
CA GLU A 123 12.80 -5.85 -21.68
C GLU A 123 12.01 -7.07 -22.16
N ILE A 124 11.80 -8.03 -21.27
CA ILE A 124 10.84 -9.11 -21.51
C ILE A 124 9.72 -9.01 -20.48
N ALA A 125 8.48 -9.07 -20.97
CA ALA A 125 7.29 -9.20 -20.14
C ALA A 125 7.16 -10.66 -19.70
N GLY A 126 7.33 -10.91 -18.41
CA GLY A 126 6.96 -12.18 -17.78
C GLY A 126 5.50 -12.15 -17.35
N GLY A 127 4.70 -13.12 -17.82
CA GLY A 127 3.34 -13.34 -17.31
C GLY A 127 3.35 -13.84 -15.86
N PRO A 128 2.24 -13.72 -15.12
CA PRO A 128 2.14 -14.28 -13.78
C PRO A 128 2.32 -15.80 -13.83
N VAL A 129 3.27 -16.32 -13.05
CA VAL A 129 3.37 -17.76 -12.78
C VAL A 129 2.24 -18.08 -11.78
N THR A 130 1.24 -18.84 -12.23
CA THR A 130 0.12 -19.34 -11.42
C THR A 130 0.60 -20.29 -10.33
#